data_AF-A0A8C6S3L8-F1
#
_entry.id   AF-A0A8C6S3L8-F1
#
_cell.length_a   1.000
_cell.length_b   1.000
_cell.length_c   1.000
_cell.angle_alpha   90.00
_cell.angle_beta   90.00
_cell.angle_gamma   90.00
#
_symmetry.space_group_name_H-M   'P 1'
#
loop_
_entity.id
_entity.type
_entity.pdbx_description
1 polymer ?
#
loop_
_entity_poly.entity_id
_entity_poly.type
_entity_poly.pdbx_seq_one_letter_code
_entity_poly.pdbx_strand_id
1 'polypeptide(L)'
;MSGFPDGLTNGPSKSEHSDKDAQIWERAWTIEEMKQNSNNWSLAADAGLFLCLQDFSQRMLSKTHEIEKQLDGLIRDAKATDSCLHSVFNDFLMLSNTQFIENKETITTDTVH
;
A
#
# COMPACT_ATOMS: atom_id res chain seq x y z
N MET A 1 -79.18 -15.47 -6.78
CA MET A 1 -78.40 -14.61 -7.71
C MET A 1 -78.10 -13.34 -6.93
N SER A 2 -76.94 -13.30 -6.28
CA SER A 2 -75.73 -12.53 -6.68
C SER A 2 -75.74 -11.21 -5.89
N GLY A 3 -74.75 -10.78 -5.13
CA GLY A 3 -73.36 -11.19 -4.96
C GLY A 3 -72.52 -9.91 -4.73
N PHE A 4 -71.94 -9.80 -3.53
CA PHE A 4 -70.78 -8.99 -3.10
C PHE A 4 -70.81 -7.43 -3.06
N PRO A 5 -70.28 -6.84 -1.95
CA PRO A 5 -70.06 -5.41 -1.77
C PRO A 5 -68.63 -4.98 -2.20
N ASP A 6 -68.51 -3.67 -2.42
CA ASP A 6 -67.30 -2.83 -2.40
C ASP A 6 -65.97 -3.42 -2.90
N GLY A 7 -65.63 -3.02 -4.13
CA GLY A 7 -64.32 -3.19 -4.71
C GLY A 7 -63.24 -2.48 -3.89
N LEU A 8 -62.40 -3.30 -3.25
CA LEU A 8 -61.16 -2.93 -2.59
C LEU A 8 -60.24 -2.12 -3.53
N THR A 9 -60.10 -0.83 -3.26
CA THR A 9 -59.00 -0.02 -3.79
C THR A 9 -57.73 -0.35 -3.01
N ASN A 10 -57.04 -1.43 -3.37
CA ASN A 10 -55.64 -1.63 -3.00
C ASN A 10 -54.78 -1.16 -4.16
N GLY A 11 -54.44 0.13 -4.16
CA GLY A 11 -53.27 0.61 -4.89
C GLY A 11 -52.02 -0.05 -4.31
N PRO A 12 -50.96 -0.28 -5.11
CA PRO A 12 -49.76 -0.92 -4.61
C PRO A 12 -49.12 0.02 -3.59
N SER A 13 -49.23 -0.32 -2.30
CA SER A 13 -48.42 0.26 -1.24
C SER A 13 -46.97 0.06 -1.63
N LYS A 14 -46.36 1.12 -2.15
CA LYS A 14 -44.94 1.18 -2.47
C LYS A 14 -44.20 1.06 -1.15
N SER A 15 -43.81 -0.16 -0.80
CA SER A 15 -42.96 -0.42 0.34
C SER A 15 -41.57 0.12 0.02
N GLU A 16 -41.34 1.40 0.32
CA GLU A 16 -40.03 2.08 0.21
C GLU A 16 -38.92 1.42 1.05
N HIS A 17 -39.25 0.36 1.79
CA HIS A 17 -38.31 -0.46 2.55
C HIS A 17 -37.57 -1.52 1.71
N SER A 18 -38.05 -1.93 0.52
CA SER A 18 -37.41 -3.02 -0.23
C SER A 18 -36.22 -2.57 -1.10
N ASP A 19 -36.17 -1.31 -1.52
CA ASP A 19 -35.11 -0.82 -2.42
C ASP A 19 -33.78 -0.59 -1.70
N LYS A 20 -33.80 -0.30 -0.38
CA LYS A 20 -32.57 -0.09 0.40
C LYS A 20 -31.83 -1.39 0.68
N ASP A 21 -32.55 -2.48 0.93
CA ASP A 21 -31.95 -3.80 1.16
C ASP A 21 -31.40 -4.41 -0.13
N ALA A 22 -31.98 -4.04 -1.27
CA ALA A 22 -31.60 -4.53 -2.59
C ALA A 22 -30.29 -3.93 -3.14
N GLN A 23 -29.66 -2.95 -2.49
CA GLN A 23 -28.35 -2.41 -2.91
C GLN A 23 -27.19 -2.77 -1.97
N ILE A 24 -27.49 -3.40 -0.84
CA ILE A 24 -26.47 -3.70 0.19
C ILE A 24 -25.42 -4.70 -0.33
N TRP A 25 -25.79 -5.55 -1.29
CA TRP A 25 -24.90 -6.56 -1.89
C TRP A 25 -24.03 -6.03 -3.04
N GLU A 26 -24.22 -4.79 -3.49
CA GLU A 26 -23.43 -4.19 -4.58
C GLU A 26 -22.13 -3.50 -4.09
N ARG A 27 -21.94 -3.35 -2.78
CA ARG A 27 -20.79 -2.66 -2.17
C ARG A 27 -20.00 -3.59 -1.25
N ALA A 28 -18.67 -3.39 -1.21
CA ALA A 28 -17.81 -4.06 -0.23
C ALA A 28 -18.25 -3.72 1.20
N TRP A 29 -18.52 -4.75 1.99
CA TRP A 29 -18.88 -4.57 3.41
C TRP A 29 -17.64 -4.28 4.23
N THR A 30 -17.81 -3.46 5.26
CA THR A 30 -16.80 -3.28 6.29
C THR A 30 -16.82 -4.44 7.29
N ILE A 31 -15.68 -4.69 7.96
CA ILE A 31 -15.56 -5.76 8.97
C ILE A 31 -16.59 -5.55 10.10
N GLU A 32 -16.88 -4.29 10.44
CA GLU A 32 -17.88 -3.91 11.44
C GLU A 32 -19.30 -4.30 11.01
N GLU A 33 -19.68 -4.06 9.75
CA GLU A 33 -20.99 -4.43 9.19
C GLU A 33 -21.16 -5.96 9.15
N MET A 34 -20.11 -6.71 8.78
CA MET A 34 -20.13 -8.17 8.81
C MET A 34 -20.35 -8.71 10.23
N LYS A 35 -19.70 -8.08 11.21
CA LYS A 35 -19.78 -8.49 12.61
C LYS A 35 -21.16 -8.19 13.22
N GLN A 36 -21.86 -7.15 12.75
CA GLN A 36 -23.24 -6.88 13.16
C GLN A 36 -24.23 -7.89 12.57
N ASN A 37 -24.01 -8.33 11.33
CA ASN A 37 -24.88 -9.31 10.65
C ASN A 37 -24.51 -10.76 10.92
N SER A 38 -23.53 -11.05 11.79
CA SER A 38 -23.05 -12.41 12.08
C SER A 38 -24.14 -13.33 12.63
N ASN A 39 -25.09 -12.79 13.39
CA ASN A 39 -26.17 -13.56 14.01
C ASN A 39 -27.30 -13.92 13.03
N ASN A 40 -27.42 -13.17 11.93
CA ASN A 40 -28.42 -13.37 10.87
C ASN A 40 -27.72 -13.31 9.51
N TRP A 41 -26.83 -14.27 9.27
CA TRP A 41 -26.04 -14.34 8.05
C TRP A 41 -26.93 -14.61 6.85
N SER A 42 -26.87 -13.75 5.84
CA SER A 42 -27.70 -13.82 4.63
C SER A 42 -26.84 -13.91 3.38
N LEU A 43 -27.44 -14.26 2.24
CA LEU A 43 -26.75 -14.27 0.94
C LEU A 43 -26.15 -12.90 0.57
N ALA A 44 -26.79 -11.81 1.01
CA ALA A 44 -26.24 -10.46 0.85
C ALA A 44 -24.95 -10.26 1.66
N ALA A 45 -24.83 -10.91 2.84
CA ALA A 45 -23.61 -10.92 3.63
C ALA A 45 -22.48 -11.70 2.94
N ASP A 46 -22.78 -12.81 2.27
CA ASP A 46 -21.80 -13.55 1.45
C ASP A 46 -21.27 -12.70 0.29
N ALA A 47 -22.15 -11.99 -0.42
CA ALA A 47 -21.76 -11.08 -1.50
C ALA A 47 -20.89 -9.91 -0.99
N GLY A 48 -21.26 -9.32 0.14
CA GLY A 48 -20.48 -8.27 0.81
C GLY A 48 -19.09 -8.75 1.25
N LEU A 49 -18.98 -9.99 1.73
CA LEU A 49 -17.72 -10.64 2.07
C LEU A 49 -16.82 -10.88 0.87
N PHE A 50 -17.38 -11.35 -0.23
CA PHE A 50 -16.63 -11.52 -1.47
C PHE A 50 -16.00 -10.21 -1.94
N LEU A 51 -16.78 -9.11 -1.97
CA LEU A 51 -16.29 -7.80 -2.37
C LEU A 51 -15.24 -7.23 -1.40
N CYS A 52 -15.40 -7.44 -0.09
CA CYS A 52 -14.39 -7.08 0.90
C CYS A 52 -13.07 -7.84 0.68
N LEU A 53 -13.13 -9.15 0.42
CA LEU A 53 -11.94 -9.96 0.14
C LEU A 53 -11.26 -9.53 -1.17
N GLN A 54 -12.04 -9.17 -2.18
CA GLN A 54 -11.51 -8.66 -3.45
C GLN A 54 -10.76 -7.34 -3.24
N ASP A 55 -11.38 -6.36 -2.57
CA ASP A 55 -10.74 -5.08 -2.26
C ASP A 55 -9.50 -5.27 -1.38
N PHE A 56 -9.58 -6.13 -0.36
CA PHE A 56 -8.44 -6.47 0.49
C PHE A 56 -7.27 -7.07 -0.32
N SER A 57 -7.55 -8.02 -1.22
CA SER A 57 -6.53 -8.62 -2.09
C SER A 57 -5.87 -7.56 -2.98
N GLN A 58 -6.65 -6.68 -3.61
CA GLN A 58 -6.13 -5.60 -4.45
C GLN A 58 -5.27 -4.61 -3.65
N ARG A 59 -5.72 -4.23 -2.45
CA ARG A 59 -4.95 -3.36 -1.54
C ARG A 59 -3.65 -4.02 -1.10
N MET A 60 -3.68 -5.30 -0.77
CA MET A 60 -2.49 -6.06 -0.39
C MET A 60 -1.49 -6.11 -1.54
N LEU A 61 -1.93 -6.46 -2.75
CA LEU A 61 -1.08 -6.47 -3.94
C LEU A 61 -0.47 -5.10 -4.24
N SER A 62 -1.30 -4.04 -4.19
CA SER A 62 -0.84 -2.67 -4.39
C SER A 62 0.21 -2.26 -3.35
N LYS A 63 -0.02 -2.62 -2.08
CA LYS A 63 0.91 -2.33 -0.99
C LYS A 63 2.22 -3.09 -1.15
N THR A 64 2.18 -4.35 -1.57
CA THR A 64 3.37 -5.15 -1.86
C THR A 64 4.20 -4.51 -2.96
N HIS A 65 3.58 -4.06 -4.06
CA HIS A 65 4.30 -3.42 -5.15
C HIS A 65 4.90 -2.06 -4.75
N GLU A 66 4.21 -1.30 -3.91
CA GLU A 66 4.77 -0.06 -3.36
C GLU A 66 6.01 -0.32 -2.48
N ILE A 67 5.98 -1.37 -1.64
CA ILE A 67 7.13 -1.77 -0.82
C ILE A 67 8.30 -2.23 -1.69
N GLU A 68 8.03 -3.02 -2.74
CA GLU A 68 9.03 -3.45 -3.71
C GLU A 68 9.76 -2.26 -4.35
N LYS A 69 9.00 -1.27 -4.82
CA LYS A 69 9.56 -0.04 -5.40
C LYS A 69 10.42 0.76 -4.41
N GLN A 70 9.98 0.86 -3.16
CA GLN A 70 10.75 1.53 -2.11
C GLN A 70 12.06 0.80 -1.81
N LEU A 71 12.03 -0.54 -1.80
CA LEU A 71 13.20 -1.38 -1.63
C LEU A 71 14.20 -1.19 -2.78
N ASP A 72 13.72 -1.18 -4.03
CA ASP A 72 14.56 -0.93 -5.21
C ASP A 72 15.22 0.45 -5.15
N GLY A 73 14.49 1.47 -4.71
CA GLY A 73 15.03 2.81 -4.46
C GLY A 73 16.14 2.79 -3.42
N LEU A 74 15.92 2.13 -2.29
CA LEU A 74 16.89 2.02 -1.21
C LEU A 74 18.16 1.28 -1.66
N ILE A 75 18.04 0.20 -2.44
CA ILE A 75 19.19 -0.53 -3.00
C ILE A 75 20.01 0.38 -3.92
N ARG A 76 19.35 1.18 -4.76
CA ARG A 76 20.03 2.13 -5.64
C ARG A 76 20.80 3.18 -4.83
N ASP A 77 20.18 3.73 -3.79
CA ASP A 77 20.80 4.77 -2.95
C ASP A 77 21.98 4.19 -2.13
N ALA A 78 21.87 2.94 -1.67
CA ALA A 78 22.97 2.23 -1.04
C ALA A 78 24.16 2.04 -1.99
N LYS A 79 23.92 1.65 -3.24
CA LYS A 79 24.98 1.54 -4.27
C LYS A 79 25.63 2.89 -4.61
N ALA A 80 24.84 3.97 -4.66
CA ALA A 80 25.37 5.31 -4.87
C ALA A 80 26.25 5.76 -3.71
N THR A 81 25.83 5.47 -2.47
CA THR A 81 26.61 5.75 -1.26
C THR A 81 27.92 4.96 -1.24
N ASP A 82 27.88 3.67 -1.58
CA ASP A 82 29.07 2.82 -1.71
C ASP A 82 30.07 3.37 -2.75
N SER A 83 29.57 3.77 -3.92
CA SER A 83 30.39 4.41 -4.96
C SER A 83 31.01 5.73 -4.49
N CYS A 84 30.24 6.53 -3.73
CA CYS A 84 30.72 7.77 -3.12
C CYS A 84 31.83 7.50 -2.10
N LEU A 85 31.66 6.51 -1.22
CA LEU A 85 32.68 6.10 -0.26
C LEU A 85 33.95 5.64 -0.97
N HIS A 86 33.83 4.83 -2.02
CA HIS A 86 34.98 4.43 -2.83
C HIS A 86 35.73 5.62 -3.43
N SER A 87 35.01 6.65 -3.92
CA SER A 87 35.63 7.88 -4.40
C SER A 87 36.38 8.60 -3.28
N VAL A 88 35.73 8.80 -2.14
CA VAL A 88 36.32 9.49 -0.98
C VAL A 88 37.57 8.76 -0.46
N PHE A 89 37.55 7.42 -0.42
CA PHE A 89 38.73 6.64 -0.06
C PHE A 89 39.88 6.81 -1.05
N ASN A 90 39.58 6.84 -2.34
CA ASN A 90 40.59 7.08 -3.37
C ASN A 90 41.21 8.48 -3.20
N ASP A 91 40.39 9.51 -2.99
CA ASP A 91 40.85 10.87 -2.75
C ASP A 91 41.75 10.95 -1.50
N PHE A 92 41.36 10.26 -0.42
CA PHE A 92 42.17 10.16 0.79
C PHE A 92 43.51 9.48 0.54
N LEU A 93 43.53 8.38 -0.21
CA LEU A 93 44.76 7.67 -0.57
C LEU A 93 45.67 8.53 -1.44
N MET A 94 45.12 9.24 -2.43
CA MET A 94 45.87 10.15 -3.28
C MET A 94 46.49 11.30 -2.47
N LEU A 95 45.72 11.90 -1.57
CA LEU A 95 46.21 12.98 -0.71
C LEU A 95 47.30 12.46 0.24
N SER A 96 47.10 11.29 0.84
CA SER A 96 48.09 10.65 1.72
C SER A 96 49.38 10.31 0.99
N ASN A 97 49.28 9.78 -0.23
CA ASN A 97 50.45 9.50 -1.07
C ASN A 97 51.21 10.77 -1.43
N THR A 98 50.49 11.85 -1.74
CA THR A 98 51.09 13.16 -2.03
C THR A 98 51.81 13.72 -0.82
N GLN A 99 51.17 13.73 0.36
CA GLN A 99 51.76 14.19 1.62
C GLN A 99 52.96 13.33 2.05
N PHE A 100 52.93 12.02 1.78
CA PHE A 100 54.04 11.13 2.09
C PHE A 100 55.27 11.42 1.21
N ILE A 101 55.05 11.67 -0.09
CA ILE A 101 56.12 12.08 -1.02
C ILE A 101 56.69 13.42 -0.58
N GLU A 102 55.84 14.41 -0.34
CA GLU A 102 56.28 15.74 0.12
C GLU A 102 57.12 15.63 1.38
N ASN A 103 56.64 14.96 2.43
CA ASN A 103 57.40 14.80 3.67
C ASN A 103 58.76 14.11 3.48
N LYS A 104 58.88 13.14 2.57
CA LYS A 104 60.16 12.50 2.27
C LYS A 104 61.13 13.42 1.51
N GLU A 105 60.63 14.19 0.57
CA GLU A 105 61.43 15.18 -0.16
C GLU A 105 61.89 16.29 0.80
N THR A 106 61.03 16.81 1.69
CA THR A 106 61.42 17.85 2.66
C THR A 106 62.52 17.37 3.63
N ILE A 107 62.38 16.14 4.15
CA ILE A 107 63.37 15.57 5.08
C ILE A 107 64.73 15.35 4.39
N THR A 108 64.72 14.97 3.11
CA THR A 108 65.97 14.75 2.36
C THR A 108 66.63 16.06 1.94
N THR A 109 65.87 17.11 1.60
CA THR A 109 66.44 18.44 1.35
C THR A 109 67.06 19.07 2.60
N ASP A 110 66.47 18.85 3.77
CA ASP A 110 67.00 19.37 5.04
C ASP A 110 68.23 18.59 5.57
N THR A 111 68.47 17.37 5.09
CA THR A 111 69.62 16.54 5.51
C THR A 111 70.87 16.75 4.64
N VAL A 112 70.76 17.42 3.49
CA VAL A 112 71.86 17.62 2.52
C VAL A 112 72.50 19.02 2.62
N HIS A 113 72.11 19.83 3.61
CA HIS A 113 72.73 21.13 3.91
C HIS A 113 73.51 21.12 5.23
#